data_AF-A0A2V9RQY8-F1
#
_entry.id   AF-A0A2V9RQY8-F1
#
_cell.length_a   1.000
_cell.length_b   1.000
_cell.length_c   1.000
_cell.angle_alpha   90.00
_cell.angle_beta   90.00
_cell.angle_gamma   90.00
#
_symmetry.space_group_name_H-M   'P 1'
#
loop_
_entity.id
_entity.type
_entity.pdbx_description
1 polymer ?
#
loop_
_entity_poly.entity_id
_entity_poly.type
_entity_poly.pdbx_seq_one_letter_code
_entity_poly.pdbx_strand_id
1 'polypeptide(L)'
;MRSKLPVIAKTAPIMIVVLCLVLAPAANACPTQSTAMRLNALNMSARLRPAPAQLATTQATANNNGGFHGPAIVGMWEVTLLTGGAVYDLAFQQFHADGLEMQNSGIVPPILDNICWGLWRQIGARTFRLKHFGWTFDADGNNTGTFVLTATIKVGVGENSYTGTYVADILLPSGEPDPSQHVTGTMSATRLTIE
;
A
#
# COMPACT_ATOMS: atom_id res chain seq x y z
N MET A 1 41.94 60.35 -54.74
CA MET A 1 40.71 60.33 -55.54
C MET A 1 40.05 58.95 -55.37
N ARG A 2 38.88 58.92 -54.71
CA ARG A 2 37.91 57.81 -54.58
C ARG A 2 38.32 56.55 -53.79
N SER A 3 38.09 56.64 -52.48
CA SER A 3 37.78 55.54 -51.57
C SER A 3 36.41 54.92 -51.88
N LYS A 4 36.32 53.58 -51.95
CA LYS A 4 35.07 52.83 -51.75
C LYS A 4 35.40 51.53 -51.00
N LEU A 5 35.12 51.51 -49.70
CA LEU A 5 35.02 50.30 -48.87
C LEU A 5 33.58 49.77 -48.96
N PRO A 6 33.34 48.48 -49.20
CA PRO A 6 32.01 47.90 -49.05
C PRO A 6 31.83 47.27 -47.66
N VAL A 7 30.82 47.81 -46.97
CA VAL A 7 29.72 47.15 -46.22
C VAL A 7 30.07 45.97 -45.28
N ILE A 8 29.84 46.25 -44.00
CA ILE A 8 29.77 45.34 -42.84
C ILE A 8 28.50 44.48 -42.95
N ALA A 9 28.63 43.16 -42.88
CA ALA A 9 27.55 42.22 -42.64
C ALA A 9 27.75 41.53 -41.29
N LYS A 10 26.73 41.60 -40.43
CA LYS A 10 26.63 40.99 -39.11
C LYS A 10 26.21 39.52 -39.25
N THR A 11 26.92 38.58 -38.63
CA THR A 11 26.36 37.30 -38.17
C THR A 11 27.09 36.82 -36.90
N ALA A 12 26.29 36.36 -35.95
CA ALA A 12 26.63 36.01 -34.56
C ALA A 12 27.14 34.55 -34.42
N PRO A 13 27.80 34.19 -33.30
CA PRO A 13 28.46 32.90 -33.13
C PRO A 13 27.49 31.78 -32.71
N ILE A 14 27.66 30.59 -33.30
CA ILE A 14 27.01 29.33 -32.91
C ILE A 14 28.12 28.31 -32.61
N MET A 15 27.88 27.44 -31.62
CA MET A 15 28.60 26.22 -31.25
C MET A 15 29.57 26.30 -30.06
N ILE A 16 29.01 26.41 -28.86
CA ILE A 16 29.50 25.68 -27.68
C ILE A 16 28.27 24.99 -27.08
N VAL A 17 28.17 23.66 -27.20
CA VAL A 17 27.60 22.66 -26.27
C VAL A 17 27.52 21.34 -27.07
N VAL A 18 28.67 20.70 -27.27
CA VAL A 18 28.74 19.27 -27.57
C VAL A 18 29.97 18.78 -26.85
N LEU A 19 29.78 18.13 -25.69
CA LEU A 19 30.58 17.00 -25.16
C LEU A 19 30.33 16.80 -23.65
N CYS A 20 29.13 16.41 -23.24
CA CYS A 20 28.84 15.88 -21.90
C CYS A 20 27.71 14.82 -21.96
N LEU A 21 27.79 13.86 -22.89
CA LEU A 21 26.74 12.83 -23.07
C LEU A 21 27.28 11.40 -23.25
N VAL A 22 28.51 11.14 -22.82
CA VAL A 22 29.05 9.77 -22.86
C VAL A 22 29.45 9.37 -21.45
N LEU A 23 28.58 8.58 -20.80
CA LEU A 23 28.77 7.68 -19.64
C LEU A 23 27.56 7.75 -18.69
N ALA A 24 26.44 7.17 -19.11
CA ALA A 24 25.44 6.66 -18.17
C ALA A 24 25.63 5.14 -18.06
N PRO A 25 25.84 4.56 -16.86
CA PRO A 25 25.86 3.11 -16.70
C PRO A 25 24.43 2.57 -16.89
N ALA A 26 24.28 1.60 -17.80
CA ALA A 26 23.06 0.81 -17.92
C ALA A 26 22.92 -0.09 -16.66
N ALA A 27 22.18 0.38 -15.67
CA ALA A 27 21.74 -0.46 -14.55
C ALA A 27 20.53 -1.29 -15.02
N ASN A 28 20.77 -2.54 -15.42
CA ASN A 28 19.72 -3.53 -15.63
C ASN A 28 19.33 -4.13 -14.28
N ALA A 29 18.30 -3.57 -13.63
CA ALA A 29 17.76 -4.10 -12.39
C ALA A 29 16.26 -4.42 -12.55
N CYS A 30 15.94 -5.38 -13.41
CA CYS A 30 14.82 -6.29 -13.20
C CYS A 30 14.87 -7.43 -14.25
N PRO A 31 14.80 -8.71 -13.86
CA PRO A 31 14.53 -9.74 -14.85
C PRO A 31 13.12 -9.52 -15.40
N THR A 32 13.02 -9.41 -16.73
CA THR A 32 11.78 -9.45 -17.50
C THR A 32 10.96 -10.66 -17.08
N GLN A 33 9.87 -10.46 -16.34
CA GLN A 33 8.86 -11.49 -16.17
C GLN A 33 8.06 -11.58 -17.46
N SER A 34 8.31 -12.66 -18.20
CA SER A 34 7.57 -13.04 -19.37
C SER A 34 6.07 -13.15 -19.06
N THR A 35 5.27 -12.54 -19.91
CA THR A 35 3.81 -12.55 -19.94
C THR A 35 3.27 -13.95 -20.18
N ALA A 36 3.31 -14.83 -19.18
CA ALA A 36 2.70 -16.16 -19.23
C ALA A 36 2.51 -16.76 -17.82
N MET A 37 1.57 -16.23 -17.04
CA MET A 37 0.91 -17.02 -16.00
C MET A 37 -0.58 -16.65 -15.98
N ARG A 38 -1.31 -17.19 -16.96
CA ARG A 38 -2.74 -17.39 -16.87
C ARG A 38 -3.01 -18.64 -16.01
N LEU A 39 -3.98 -18.49 -15.10
CA LEU A 39 -4.77 -19.50 -14.39
C LEU A 39 -4.24 -20.94 -14.32
N ASN A 40 -3.88 -21.36 -13.10
CA ASN A 40 -4.20 -22.71 -12.61
C ASN A 40 -4.12 -22.75 -11.08
N ALA A 41 -5.22 -22.42 -10.40
CA ALA A 41 -5.36 -22.61 -8.96
C ALA A 41 -6.64 -23.41 -8.67
N LEU A 42 -6.68 -24.66 -9.12
CA LEU A 42 -7.65 -25.66 -8.66
C LEU A 42 -6.95 -27.02 -8.56
N ASN A 43 -6.58 -27.39 -7.34
CA ASN A 43 -6.63 -28.74 -6.73
C ASN A 43 -5.56 -28.90 -5.66
N MET A 44 -5.89 -28.49 -4.43
CA MET A 44 -5.21 -29.03 -3.26
C MET A 44 -6.27 -29.63 -2.32
N SER A 45 -6.60 -30.89 -2.56
CA SER A 45 -7.45 -31.69 -1.67
C SER A 45 -6.62 -32.15 -0.46
N ALA A 46 -6.50 -31.29 0.56
CA ALA A 46 -5.87 -31.69 1.82
C ALA A 46 -6.84 -32.54 2.65
N ARG A 47 -6.51 -33.82 2.83
CA ARG A 47 -7.24 -34.74 3.71
C ARG A 47 -7.07 -34.30 5.18
N LEU A 48 -8.16 -33.92 5.83
CA LEU A 48 -8.18 -33.66 7.27
C LEU A 48 -7.97 -34.97 8.05
N ARG A 49 -6.84 -35.10 8.76
CA ARG A 49 -6.65 -36.06 9.85
C ARG A 49 -6.90 -35.34 11.17
N PRO A 50 -7.70 -35.87 12.10
CA PRO A 50 -7.82 -35.29 13.44
C PRO A 50 -6.57 -35.63 14.26
N ALA A 51 -5.84 -34.60 14.73
CA ALA A 51 -4.78 -34.75 15.71
C ALA A 51 -5.36 -34.67 17.14
N PRO A 52 -4.84 -35.45 18.10
CA PRO A 52 -5.35 -35.48 19.47
C PRO A 52 -5.07 -34.16 20.20
N ALA A 53 -6.04 -33.75 21.02
CA ALA A 53 -5.95 -32.57 21.87
C ALA A 53 -4.88 -32.77 22.96
N GLN A 54 -3.74 -32.09 22.82
CA GLN A 54 -2.82 -31.86 23.92
C GLN A 54 -3.09 -30.46 24.49
N LEU A 55 -3.45 -30.42 25.77
CA LEU A 55 -3.52 -29.19 26.57
C LEU A 55 -2.13 -28.56 26.59
N ALA A 56 -1.89 -27.60 25.70
CA ALA A 56 -0.73 -26.73 25.76
C ALA A 56 -0.91 -25.79 26.95
N THR A 57 -0.09 -25.99 27.98
CA THR A 57 0.11 -25.02 29.05
C THR A 57 0.54 -23.70 28.41
N THR A 58 -0.21 -22.63 28.69
CA THR A 58 0.06 -21.28 28.19
C THR A 58 1.33 -20.76 28.86
N GLN A 59 2.49 -21.04 28.27
CA GLN A 59 3.64 -20.17 28.44
C GLN A 59 3.43 -18.99 27.51
N ALA A 60 2.84 -17.93 28.07
CA ALA A 60 2.98 -16.61 27.49
C ALA A 60 4.48 -16.30 27.47
N THR A 61 5.11 -16.46 26.32
CA THR A 61 6.31 -15.72 26.00
C THR A 61 5.91 -14.25 26.10
N ALA A 62 6.28 -13.62 27.21
CA ALA A 62 6.25 -12.18 27.31
C ALA A 62 7.12 -11.67 26.15
N ASN A 63 6.47 -11.10 25.13
CA ASN A 63 7.17 -10.37 24.09
C ASN A 63 7.95 -9.26 24.79
N ASN A 64 9.27 -9.43 24.89
CA ASN A 64 10.20 -8.48 25.49
C ASN A 64 10.41 -7.26 24.57
N ASN A 65 9.33 -6.71 24.00
CA ASN A 65 9.35 -5.39 23.39
C ASN A 65 9.25 -4.37 24.52
N GLY A 66 10.37 -4.15 25.21
CA GLY A 66 10.49 -3.11 26.21
C GLY A 66 10.28 -1.74 25.57
N GLY A 67 9.23 -1.03 25.99
CA GLY A 67 9.11 0.42 25.83
C GLY A 67 7.88 0.87 25.04
N PHE A 68 6.96 1.53 25.76
CA PHE A 68 5.62 2.03 25.36
C PHE A 68 4.54 0.95 25.25
N HIS A 69 3.75 0.79 26.32
CA HIS A 69 2.42 0.18 26.23
C HIS A 69 1.46 1.17 25.56
N GLY A 70 1.70 1.45 24.28
CA GLY A 70 0.77 2.14 23.42
C GLY A 70 -0.49 1.29 23.19
N PRO A 71 -1.55 1.84 22.57
CA PRO A 71 -2.75 1.08 22.30
C PRO A 71 -2.46 -0.20 21.51
N ALA A 72 -3.16 -1.29 21.81
CA ALA A 72 -2.88 -2.64 21.30
C ALA A 72 -2.80 -2.77 19.76
N ILE A 73 -3.32 -1.79 19.01
CA ILE A 73 -3.26 -1.78 17.55
C ILE A 73 -1.91 -1.28 16.99
N VAL A 74 -1.13 -0.51 17.78
CA VAL A 74 0.14 0.07 17.35
C VAL A 74 1.12 -1.03 16.93
N GLY A 75 1.81 -0.83 15.79
CA GLY A 75 2.79 -1.75 15.25
C GLY A 75 2.55 -2.07 13.77
N MET A 76 3.24 -3.11 13.31
CA MET A 76 3.25 -3.55 11.91
C MET A 76 2.41 -4.82 11.74
N TRP A 77 1.61 -4.88 10.68
CA TRP A 77 0.66 -5.94 10.41
C TRP A 77 0.70 -6.37 8.95
N GLU A 78 0.43 -7.66 8.70
CA GLU A 78 0.00 -8.17 7.39
C GLU A 78 -1.51 -8.34 7.45
N VAL A 79 -2.23 -7.70 6.53
CA VAL A 79 -3.70 -7.63 6.52
C VAL A 79 -4.27 -8.21 5.23
N THR A 80 -5.36 -8.95 5.36
CA THR A 80 -6.20 -9.40 4.25
C THR A 80 -7.56 -8.74 4.35
N LEU A 81 -8.02 -8.11 3.27
CA LEU A 81 -9.37 -7.59 3.12
C LEU A 81 -10.16 -8.54 2.20
N LEU A 82 -11.39 -8.85 2.60
CA LEU A 82 -12.30 -9.71 1.84
C LEU A 82 -13.59 -8.99 1.51
N THR A 83 -14.09 -9.20 0.30
CA THR A 83 -15.42 -8.74 -0.17
C THR A 83 -16.15 -9.91 -0.79
N GLY A 84 -17.34 -10.23 -0.28
CA GLY A 84 -18.12 -11.37 -0.79
C GLY A 84 -17.37 -12.71 -0.74
N GLY A 85 -16.36 -12.85 0.14
CA GLY A 85 -15.50 -14.04 0.24
C GLY A 85 -14.29 -14.06 -0.70
N ALA A 86 -14.16 -13.08 -1.61
CA ALA A 86 -12.99 -12.91 -2.47
C ALA A 86 -11.98 -11.94 -1.84
N VAL A 87 -10.70 -12.12 -2.15
CA VAL A 87 -9.63 -11.18 -1.73
C VAL A 87 -9.84 -9.84 -2.43
N TYR A 88 -9.99 -8.80 -1.61
CA TYR A 88 -10.07 -7.41 -2.04
C TYR A 88 -8.73 -6.70 -1.93
N ASP A 89 -7.92 -7.02 -0.91
CA ASP A 89 -6.54 -6.54 -0.78
C ASP A 89 -5.71 -7.51 0.09
N LEU A 90 -4.41 -7.51 -0.12
CA LEU A 90 -3.40 -8.09 0.75
C LEU A 90 -2.33 -7.02 0.95
N ALA A 91 -2.12 -6.56 2.18
CA ALA A 91 -1.32 -5.38 2.42
C ALA A 91 -0.45 -5.46 3.67
N PHE A 92 0.58 -4.63 3.69
CA PHE A 92 1.30 -4.27 4.90
C PHE A 92 0.68 -3.01 5.50
N GLN A 93 0.24 -3.07 6.76
CA GLN A 93 -0.40 -1.94 7.44
C GLN A 93 0.31 -1.60 8.75
N GLN A 94 0.70 -0.34 8.91
CA GLN A 94 1.35 0.19 10.11
C GLN A 94 0.41 1.14 10.84
N PHE A 95 0.27 0.94 12.14
CA PHE A 95 -0.36 1.90 13.04
C PHE A 95 0.70 2.53 13.93
N HIS A 96 0.78 3.85 13.89
CA HIS A 96 1.69 4.61 14.72
C HIS A 96 0.98 5.20 15.94
N ALA A 97 1.70 5.36 17.06
CA ALA A 97 1.13 5.72 18.36
C ALA A 97 0.52 7.14 18.42
N ASP A 98 0.84 8.00 17.47
CA ASP A 98 0.28 9.35 17.31
C ASP A 98 -1.11 9.37 16.63
N GLY A 99 -1.66 8.20 16.29
CA GLY A 99 -2.95 8.09 15.62
C GLY A 99 -2.87 8.08 14.09
N LEU A 100 -1.67 8.04 13.51
CA LEU A 100 -1.48 7.83 12.07
C LEU A 100 -1.50 6.35 11.70
N GLU A 101 -1.96 6.09 10.47
CA GLU A 101 -1.92 4.80 9.81
C GLU A 101 -1.28 4.95 8.43
N MET A 102 -0.61 3.90 7.97
CA MET A 102 -0.09 3.77 6.62
C MET A 102 -0.26 2.34 6.14
N GLN A 103 -0.69 2.17 4.90
CA GLN A 103 -0.81 0.87 4.26
C GLN A 103 -0.10 0.86 2.91
N ASN A 104 0.55 -0.26 2.62
CA ASN A 104 1.04 -0.60 1.30
C ASN A 104 0.26 -1.80 0.76
N SER A 105 -0.57 -1.57 -0.26
CA SER A 105 -1.29 -2.63 -0.97
C SER A 105 -0.31 -3.50 -1.76
N GLY A 106 -0.50 -4.81 -1.67
CA GLY A 106 0.25 -5.81 -2.41
C GLY A 106 -0.42 -6.25 -3.72
N ILE A 107 -1.66 -5.81 -3.99
CA ILE A 107 -2.38 -6.19 -5.22
C ILE A 107 -2.60 -5.03 -6.18
N VAL A 108 -2.56 -3.78 -5.71
CA VAL A 108 -2.67 -2.61 -6.58
C VAL A 108 -1.27 -2.27 -7.12
N PRO A 109 -1.09 -2.19 -8.45
CA PRO A 109 0.18 -1.80 -9.04
C PRO A 109 0.57 -0.37 -8.65
N PRO A 110 1.83 -0.06 -8.29
CA PRO A 110 2.23 1.28 -7.85
C PRO A 110 1.88 2.44 -8.80
N ILE A 111 1.75 2.19 -10.11
CA ILE A 111 1.33 3.21 -11.09
C ILE A 111 -0.13 3.64 -10.92
N LEU A 112 -0.99 2.79 -10.35
CA LEU A 112 -2.42 3.03 -10.16
C LEU A 112 -2.77 3.57 -8.77
N ASP A 113 -1.78 3.57 -7.87
CA ASP A 113 -1.85 3.65 -6.39
C ASP A 113 -1.33 2.34 -5.77
N ASN A 114 -0.75 2.43 -4.59
CA ASN A 114 -0.52 1.31 -3.69
C ASN A 114 -0.20 1.77 -2.27
N ILE A 115 -0.12 3.07 -2.01
CA ILE A 115 0.25 3.63 -0.71
C ILE A 115 -0.87 4.52 -0.22
N CYS A 116 -1.47 4.11 0.88
CA CYS A 116 -2.55 4.81 1.52
C CYS A 116 -2.13 5.30 2.91
N TRP A 117 -2.82 6.33 3.36
CA TRP A 117 -2.63 6.97 4.65
C TRP A 117 -3.92 6.93 5.44
N GLY A 118 -3.82 6.97 6.75
CA GLY A 118 -5.01 6.98 7.57
C GLY A 118 -4.82 7.61 8.93
N LEU A 119 -5.97 7.71 9.59
CA LEU A 119 -6.14 8.20 10.93
C LEU A 119 -6.92 7.17 11.71
N TRP A 120 -6.47 6.87 12.92
CA TRP A 120 -7.15 5.94 13.79
C TRP A 120 -7.31 6.48 15.19
N ARG A 121 -8.31 5.94 15.90
CA ARG A 121 -8.49 6.19 17.33
C ARG A 121 -9.10 4.98 18.01
N GLN A 122 -8.79 4.83 19.30
CA GLN A 122 -9.43 3.84 20.15
C GLN A 122 -10.85 4.29 20.52
N ILE A 123 -11.82 3.37 20.40
CA ILE A 123 -13.24 3.59 20.73
C ILE A 123 -13.78 2.57 21.75
N GLY A 124 -12.91 1.69 22.24
CA GLY A 124 -13.19 0.69 23.28
C GLY A 124 -11.91 -0.06 23.67
N ALA A 125 -11.96 -0.89 24.72
CA ALA A 125 -10.75 -1.50 25.31
C ALA A 125 -9.79 -2.16 24.32
N ARG A 126 -10.30 -2.76 23.24
CA ARG A 126 -9.51 -3.31 22.12
C ARG A 126 -10.15 -3.02 20.76
N THR A 127 -10.97 -1.96 20.69
CA THR A 127 -11.77 -1.61 19.52
C THR A 127 -11.34 -0.25 19.01
N PHE A 128 -11.12 -0.16 17.70
CA PHE A 128 -10.55 1.01 17.04
C PHE A 128 -11.39 1.39 15.84
N ARG A 129 -11.43 2.68 15.53
CA ARG A 129 -11.97 3.20 14.28
C ARG A 129 -10.81 3.69 13.42
N LEU A 130 -10.83 3.30 12.16
CA LEU A 130 -9.88 3.73 11.12
C LEU A 130 -10.64 4.51 10.05
N LYS A 131 -10.04 5.61 9.61
CA LYS A 131 -10.33 6.26 8.33
C LYS A 131 -9.04 6.26 7.52
N HIS A 132 -9.07 5.58 6.39
CA HIS A 132 -7.95 5.31 5.52
C HIS A 132 -8.28 5.89 4.13
N PHE A 133 -7.29 6.43 3.46
CA PHE A 133 -7.47 7.12 2.19
C PHE A 133 -6.19 7.11 1.34
N GLY A 134 -6.38 7.04 0.04
CA GLY A 134 -5.32 7.05 -0.97
C GLY A 134 -5.75 7.86 -2.18
N TRP A 135 -4.79 8.29 -2.99
CA TRP A 135 -5.08 8.88 -4.30
C TRP A 135 -5.20 7.76 -5.32
N THR A 136 -6.18 7.81 -6.21
CA THR A 136 -6.25 6.85 -7.32
C THR A 136 -5.67 7.47 -8.58
N PHE A 137 -5.02 6.64 -9.41
CA PHE A 137 -4.43 7.06 -10.68
C PHE A 137 -4.85 6.14 -11.84
N ASP A 138 -4.80 6.67 -13.05
CA ASP A 138 -4.84 5.86 -14.28
C ASP A 138 -3.44 5.39 -14.68
N ALA A 139 -3.35 4.60 -15.74
CA ALA A 139 -2.08 4.05 -16.23
C ALA A 139 -1.11 5.11 -16.78
N ASP A 140 -1.61 6.32 -17.09
CA ASP A 140 -0.81 7.45 -17.55
C ASP A 140 -0.33 8.32 -16.38
N GLY A 141 -0.74 7.99 -15.14
CA GLY A 141 -0.37 8.70 -13.92
C GLY A 141 -1.24 9.92 -13.63
N ASN A 142 -2.40 10.07 -14.30
CA ASN A 142 -3.34 11.13 -13.96
C ASN A 142 -4.14 10.75 -12.72
N ASN A 143 -4.36 11.69 -11.81
CA ASN A 143 -5.24 11.47 -10.67
C ASN A 143 -6.69 11.27 -11.15
N THR A 144 -7.30 10.17 -10.71
CA THR A 144 -8.69 9.79 -11.06
C THR A 144 -9.65 9.92 -9.89
N GLY A 145 -9.17 10.31 -8.72
CA GLY A 145 -9.99 10.40 -7.52
C GLY A 145 -9.23 10.08 -6.23
N THR A 146 -10.02 9.73 -5.21
CA THR A 146 -9.55 9.36 -3.87
C THR A 146 -10.23 8.07 -3.44
N PHE A 147 -9.43 7.07 -3.06
CA PHE A 147 -9.91 5.91 -2.33
C PHE A 147 -10.18 6.29 -0.88
N VAL A 148 -11.32 5.88 -0.33
CA VAL A 148 -11.68 6.11 1.07
C VAL A 148 -12.17 4.81 1.67
N LEU A 149 -11.57 4.39 2.78
CA LEU A 149 -11.98 3.24 3.55
C LEU A 149 -12.24 3.65 5.00
N THR A 150 -13.34 3.19 5.57
CA THR A 150 -13.59 3.28 7.01
C THR A 150 -13.71 1.88 7.59
N ALA A 151 -13.09 1.65 8.75
CA ALA A 151 -13.12 0.34 9.39
C ALA A 151 -13.36 0.42 10.89
N THR A 152 -13.98 -0.64 11.42
CA THR A 152 -13.99 -0.94 12.85
C THR A 152 -13.15 -2.18 13.10
N ILE A 153 -12.09 -2.02 13.87
CA ILE A 153 -11.07 -3.04 14.11
C ILE A 153 -11.15 -3.49 15.57
N LYS A 154 -11.05 -4.79 15.81
CA LYS A 154 -10.96 -5.40 17.13
C LYS A 154 -9.68 -6.21 17.24
N VAL A 155 -8.78 -5.78 18.11
CA VAL A 155 -7.53 -6.49 18.40
C VAL A 155 -7.80 -7.64 19.37
N GLY A 156 -7.21 -8.80 19.09
CA GLY A 156 -7.29 -9.98 19.94
C GLY A 156 -6.64 -9.74 21.32
N VAL A 157 -6.99 -10.59 22.29
CA VAL A 157 -6.41 -10.50 23.65
C VAL A 157 -4.90 -10.72 23.63
N GLY A 158 -4.40 -11.62 22.77
CA GLY A 158 -2.97 -11.88 22.59
C GLY A 158 -2.22 -10.83 21.78
N GLU A 159 -2.92 -9.77 21.31
CA GLU A 159 -2.34 -8.64 20.57
C GLU A 159 -1.55 -9.02 19.31
N ASN A 160 -1.66 -10.25 18.84
CA ASN A 160 -0.96 -10.77 17.66
C ASN A 160 -1.85 -10.88 16.42
N SER A 161 -3.15 -10.59 16.57
CA SER A 161 -4.11 -10.57 15.47
C SER A 161 -5.19 -9.52 15.70
N TYR A 162 -5.83 -9.08 14.63
CA TYR A 162 -7.09 -8.34 14.70
C TYR A 162 -8.06 -8.81 13.63
N THR A 163 -9.35 -8.52 13.85
CA THR A 163 -10.40 -8.65 12.84
C THR A 163 -11.21 -7.36 12.75
N GLY A 164 -11.92 -7.16 11.66
CA GLY A 164 -12.75 -5.98 11.48
C GLY A 164 -13.72 -6.08 10.33
N THR A 165 -14.55 -5.04 10.21
CA THR A 165 -15.39 -4.77 9.05
C THR A 165 -15.00 -3.43 8.45
N TYR A 166 -15.18 -3.30 7.14
CA TYR A 166 -14.91 -2.04 6.44
C TYR A 166 -15.96 -1.70 5.40
N VAL A 167 -15.99 -0.42 5.05
CA VAL A 167 -16.68 0.15 3.91
C VAL A 167 -15.63 0.91 3.10
N ALA A 168 -15.59 0.68 1.80
CA ALA A 168 -14.69 1.33 0.87
C ALA A 168 -15.47 1.99 -0.27
N ASP A 169 -15.08 3.22 -0.59
CA ASP A 169 -15.70 4.07 -1.60
C ASP A 169 -14.60 4.72 -2.46
N ILE A 170 -14.94 5.11 -3.69
CA ILE A 170 -14.14 6.05 -4.49
C ILE A 170 -14.85 7.41 -4.53
N LEU A 171 -14.09 8.47 -4.28
CA LEU A 171 -14.52 9.84 -4.58
C LEU A 171 -13.91 10.24 -5.93
N LEU A 172 -14.75 10.74 -6.83
CA LEU A 172 -14.31 11.33 -8.09
C LEU A 172 -13.47 12.59 -7.81
N PRO A 173 -12.73 13.13 -8.80
CA PRO A 173 -11.96 14.37 -8.63
C PRO A 173 -12.82 15.58 -8.24
N SER A 174 -14.13 15.52 -8.51
CA SER A 174 -15.11 16.51 -8.06
C SER A 174 -15.38 16.47 -6.55
N GLY A 175 -14.96 15.42 -5.84
CA GLY A 175 -15.26 15.15 -4.44
C GLY A 175 -16.54 14.35 -4.21
N GLU A 176 -17.32 14.10 -5.26
CA GLU A 176 -18.55 13.31 -5.18
C GLU A 176 -18.26 11.80 -5.17
N PRO A 177 -19.02 10.98 -4.42
CA PRO A 177 -18.89 9.53 -4.47
C PRO A 177 -19.17 8.97 -5.87
N ASP A 178 -18.34 8.04 -6.33
CA ASP A 178 -18.63 7.24 -7.51
C ASP A 178 -19.68 6.17 -7.15
N PRO A 179 -20.91 6.22 -7.70
CA PRO A 179 -21.98 5.30 -7.34
C PRO A 179 -21.71 3.85 -7.77
N SER A 180 -20.73 3.62 -8.66
CA SER A 180 -20.30 2.28 -9.07
C SER A 180 -19.27 1.65 -8.12
N GLN A 181 -18.67 2.44 -7.23
CA GLN A 181 -17.57 2.06 -6.38
C GLN A 181 -17.97 2.16 -4.90
N HIS A 182 -18.81 1.22 -4.46
CA HIS A 182 -19.16 1.04 -3.06
C HIS A 182 -19.00 -0.43 -2.68
N VAL A 183 -18.14 -0.70 -1.70
CA VAL A 183 -17.79 -2.05 -1.28
C VAL A 183 -17.85 -2.17 0.23
N THR A 184 -18.39 -3.28 0.72
CA THR A 184 -18.35 -3.63 2.14
C THR A 184 -17.69 -4.99 2.32
N GLY A 185 -16.95 -5.14 3.41
CA GLY A 185 -16.14 -6.33 3.60
C GLY A 185 -15.69 -6.56 5.02
N THR A 186 -14.88 -7.61 5.17
CA THR A 186 -14.21 -7.98 6.42
C THR A 186 -12.71 -7.91 6.26
N MET A 187 -12.01 -7.74 7.37
CA MET A 187 -10.56 -7.78 7.40
C MET A 187 -10.06 -8.63 8.55
N SER A 188 -8.90 -9.22 8.34
CA SER A 188 -8.14 -9.96 9.34
C SER A 188 -6.67 -9.66 9.17
N ALA A 189 -5.92 -9.63 10.26
CA ALA A 189 -4.49 -9.41 10.21
C ALA A 189 -3.72 -10.20 11.25
N THR A 190 -2.44 -10.40 10.94
CA THR A 190 -1.43 -10.97 11.84
C THR A 190 -0.35 -9.92 12.07
N ARG A 191 0.11 -9.82 13.32
CA ARG A 191 1.20 -8.90 13.66
C ARG A 191 2.51 -9.42 13.11
N LEU A 192 3.29 -8.54 12.49
CA LEU A 192 4.65 -8.83 12.08
C LEU A 192 5.63 -8.54 13.22
N THR A 193 6.53 -9.48 13.45
CA THR A 193 7.62 -9.41 14.44
C THR A 193 8.97 -9.48 13.73
N ILE A 194 10.05 -9.11 14.43
CA ILE A 194 11.42 -9.20 13.90
C ILE A 194 11.90 -10.65 13.84
N GLU A 195 11.37 -11.48 14.74
CA GLU A 195 11.67 -12.92 14.88
C GLU A 195 10.66 -13.77 14.11
#